data_AF-A0A498EP98-F1
#
_entry.id   AF-A0A498EP98-F1
#
_cell.length_a   1.000
_cell.length_b   1.000
_cell.length_c   1.000
_cell.angle_alpha   90.00
_cell.angle_beta   90.00
_cell.angle_gamma   90.00
#
_symmetry.space_group_name_H-M   'P 1'
#
loop_
_entity.id
_entity.type
_entity.pdbx_description
1 polymer ?
#
loop_
_entity_poly.entity_id
_entity_poly.type
_entity_poly.pdbx_seq_one_letter_code
_entity_poly.pdbx_strand_id
1 'polypeptide(L)'
;MSESELNIDWNELEEHWADELDSFESRTAQWDRIKTVLHRLKRHKPAVCGAFVTSLILATAIFAPFVAPYEPSEQDLTNTLAPPSSEHLLGTDAFGRDILSRIIYGSRISLQIAITAVGVALGIGVALGALAGYYGGWIDTAIQTAVDITWS
;
A
#
# COMPACT_ATOMS: atom_id res chain seq x y z
N MET A 1 49.18 30.23 14.63
CA MET A 1 48.39 29.03 14.30
C MET A 1 49.40 27.89 14.28
N SER A 2 49.44 27.09 15.35
CA SER A 2 50.50 26.09 15.57
C SER A 2 50.29 24.87 14.67
N GLU A 3 51.38 24.23 14.25
CA GLU A 3 51.41 22.99 13.44
C GLU A 3 50.69 21.79 14.09
N SER A 4 50.20 21.94 15.33
CA SER A 4 49.42 20.93 16.06
C SER A 4 47.99 20.73 15.55
N GLU A 5 47.46 21.64 14.72
CA GLU A 5 46.10 21.54 14.14
C GLU A 5 46.04 20.72 12.84
N LEU A 6 47.19 20.34 12.26
CA LEU A 6 47.29 19.60 10.99
C LEU A 6 47.69 18.13 11.18
N ASN A 7 47.40 17.54 12.34
CA ASN A 7 47.54 16.10 12.54
C ASN A 7 46.27 15.38 12.04
N ILE A 8 46.14 15.30 10.71
CA ILE A 8 45.06 14.57 10.05
C ILE A 8 45.27 13.07 10.28
N ASP A 9 44.31 12.42 10.91
CA ASP A 9 44.31 10.97 11.08
C ASP A 9 43.86 10.31 9.77
N TRP A 10 44.84 9.82 9.01
CA TRP A 10 44.61 9.18 7.72
C TRP A 10 43.84 7.87 7.84
N ASN A 11 43.94 7.17 8.98
CA ASN A 11 43.20 5.91 9.18
C ASN A 11 41.70 6.17 9.35
N GLU A 12 41.35 7.25 10.06
CA GLU A 12 39.95 7.66 10.25
C GLU A 12 39.29 8.05 8.93
N LEU A 13 40.04 8.72 8.05
CA LEU A 13 39.59 9.01 6.69
C LEU A 13 39.43 7.73 5.86
N GLU A 14 40.41 6.82 5.87
CA GLU A 14 40.32 5.55 5.12
C GLU A 14 39.12 4.69 5.54
N GLU A 15 38.85 4.57 6.84
CA GLU A 15 37.65 3.89 7.34
C GLU A 15 36.37 4.60 6.90
N HIS A 16 36.32 5.93 6.97
CA HIS A 16 35.17 6.70 6.52
C HIS A 16 34.87 6.52 5.03
N TRP A 17 35.90 6.55 4.17
CA TRP A 17 35.74 6.32 2.73
C TRP A 17 35.37 4.87 2.42
N ALA A 18 35.86 3.88 3.19
CA ALA A 18 35.51 2.47 3.02
C ALA A 18 34.01 2.22 3.32
N ASP A 19 33.50 2.78 4.42
CA ASP A 19 32.08 2.73 4.77
C ASP A 19 31.21 3.44 3.73
N GLU A 20 31.67 4.57 3.19
CA GLU A 20 30.94 5.30 2.16
C GLU A 20 30.85 4.48 0.86
N LEU A 21 31.94 3.84 0.43
CA LEU A 21 31.97 2.96 -0.74
C LEU A 21 31.06 1.74 -0.59
N ASP A 22 31.06 1.06 0.57
CA ASP A 22 30.16 -0.07 0.84
C ASP A 22 28.67 0.36 0.85
N SER A 23 28.39 1.57 1.35
CA SER A 23 27.05 2.16 1.27
C SER A 23 26.60 2.45 -0.18
N PHE A 24 27.52 2.80 -1.08
CA PHE A 24 27.22 3.00 -2.50
C PHE A 24 27.04 1.67 -3.24
N GLU A 25 27.86 0.65 -2.94
CA GLU A 25 27.73 -0.68 -3.52
C GLU A 25 26.43 -1.37 -3.11
N SER A 26 26.04 -1.30 -1.84
CA SER A 26 24.78 -1.86 -1.35
C SER A 26 23.55 -1.19 -1.99
N ARG A 27 23.58 0.14 -2.21
CA ARG A 27 22.52 0.87 -2.91
C ARG A 27 22.40 0.45 -4.38
N THR A 28 23.51 0.29 -5.11
CA THR A 28 23.47 -0.14 -6.52
C THR A 28 23.00 -1.59 -6.67
N ALA A 29 23.44 -2.47 -5.77
CA ALA A 29 22.99 -3.86 -5.71
C ALA A 29 21.47 -3.99 -5.45
N GLN A 30 20.89 -3.10 -4.65
CA GLN A 30 19.45 -3.08 -4.38
C GLN A 30 18.62 -2.78 -5.65
N TRP A 31 19.06 -1.82 -6.48
CA TRP A 31 18.39 -1.48 -7.74
C TRP A 31 18.40 -2.63 -8.74
N ASP A 32 19.51 -3.38 -8.82
CA ASP A 32 19.63 -4.50 -9.74
C ASP A 32 18.81 -5.72 -9.31
N ARG A 33 18.65 -5.93 -8.00
CA ARG A 33 17.68 -6.89 -7.46
C ARG A 33 16.25 -6.54 -7.88
N ILE A 34 15.83 -5.28 -7.73
CA ILE A 34 14.47 -4.83 -8.11
C ILE A 34 14.23 -5.03 -9.61
N LYS A 35 15.18 -4.62 -10.47
CA LYS A 35 15.08 -4.82 -11.93
C LYS A 35 14.92 -6.30 -12.29
N THR A 36 15.67 -7.17 -11.63
CA THR A 36 15.62 -8.62 -11.87
C THR A 36 14.26 -9.21 -11.48
N VAL A 37 13.72 -8.81 -10.32
CA VAL A 37 12.40 -9.23 -9.86
C VAL A 37 11.31 -8.72 -10.79
N LEU A 38 11.35 -7.45 -11.19
CA LEU A 38 10.38 -6.86 -12.14
C LEU A 38 10.43 -7.56 -13.50
N HIS A 39 11.62 -7.89 -14.00
CA HIS A 39 11.78 -8.62 -15.24
C HIS A 39 11.17 -10.03 -15.16
N ARG A 40 11.37 -10.74 -14.05
CA ARG A 40 10.75 -12.05 -13.80
C ARG A 40 9.23 -11.94 -13.67
N LEU A 41 8.75 -10.94 -12.94
CA LEU A 41 7.31 -10.71 -12.74
C LEU A 41 6.59 -10.45 -14.06
N LYS A 42 7.17 -9.63 -14.95
CA LYS A 42 6.63 -9.36 -16.29
C LYS A 42 6.54 -10.60 -17.17
N ARG A 43 7.37 -11.62 -16.92
CA ARG A 43 7.34 -12.90 -17.65
C ARG A 43 6.26 -13.85 -17.14
N HIS A 44 5.77 -13.66 -15.92
CA HIS A 44 4.67 -14.43 -15.33
C HIS A 44 3.31 -13.87 -15.76
N LYS A 45 2.70 -14.48 -16.78
CA LYS A 45 1.39 -14.08 -17.31
C LYS A 45 0.29 -13.91 -16.24
N PRO A 46 0.14 -14.80 -15.23
CA PRO A 46 -0.88 -14.62 -14.19
C PRO A 46 -0.61 -13.39 -13.32
N ALA A 47 0.65 -13.16 -12.96
CA ALA A 47 1.05 -12.01 -12.15
C ALA A 47 0.80 -10.69 -12.89
N VAL A 48 1.10 -10.63 -14.19
CA VAL A 48 0.82 -9.46 -15.02
C VAL A 48 -0.69 -9.23 -15.18
N CYS A 49 -1.47 -10.29 -15.39
CA CYS A 49 -2.92 -10.20 -15.48
C CYS A 49 -3.52 -9.65 -14.17
N GLY A 50 -3.12 -10.21 -13.03
CA GLY A 50 -3.56 -9.74 -11.72
C GLY A 50 -3.18 -8.27 -11.49
N ALA A 51 -1.93 -7.91 -11.74
CA ALA A 51 -1.45 -6.53 -11.62
C ALA A 51 -2.25 -5.56 -12.52
N PHE A 52 -2.56 -5.97 -13.76
CA PHE A 52 -3.36 -5.17 -14.68
C PHE A 52 -4.79 -4.95 -14.16
N VAL A 53 -5.48 -6.03 -13.75
CA VAL A 53 -6.85 -5.93 -13.22
C VAL A 53 -6.90 -5.09 -11.94
N THR A 54 -5.97 -5.31 -11.00
CA THR A 54 -5.87 -4.50 -9.79
C THR A 54 -5.60 -3.04 -10.11
N SER A 55 -4.69 -2.75 -11.06
CA SER A 55 -4.40 -1.38 -11.48
C SER A 55 -5.63 -0.70 -12.09
N LEU A 56 -6.42 -1.44 -12.87
CA LEU A 56 -7.66 -0.92 -13.44
C LEU A 56 -8.68 -0.59 -12.35
N ILE A 57 -8.89 -1.47 -11.38
CA ILE A 57 -9.79 -1.22 -10.24
C ILE A 57 -9.33 0.01 -9.44
N LEU A 58 -8.03 0.12 -9.15
CA LEU A 58 -7.46 1.27 -8.45
C LEU A 58 -7.67 2.57 -9.24
N ALA A 59 -7.46 2.55 -10.55
CA ALA A 59 -7.70 3.70 -11.41
C ALA A 59 -9.18 4.11 -11.36
N THR A 60 -10.12 3.16 -11.51
CA THR A 60 -11.55 3.42 -11.42
C THR A 60 -11.95 4.01 -10.05
N ALA A 61 -11.37 3.51 -8.96
CA ALA A 61 -11.63 4.00 -7.61
C ALA A 61 -11.11 5.44 -7.42
N ILE A 62 -9.90 5.75 -7.90
CA ILE A 62 -9.29 7.08 -7.79
C ILE A 62 -10.04 8.10 -8.65
N PHE A 63 -10.36 7.72 -9.89
CA PHE A 63 -11.04 8.57 -10.87
C PHE A 63 -12.57 8.43 -10.83
N ALA A 64 -13.13 7.85 -9.77
CA ALA A 64 -14.58 7.65 -9.63
C ALA A 64 -15.43 8.90 -9.95
N PRO A 65 -15.06 10.13 -9.52
CA PRO A 65 -15.84 11.34 -9.84
C PRO A 65 -15.88 11.71 -11.32
N PHE A 66 -14.94 11.22 -12.12
CA PHE A 66 -14.87 11.49 -13.57
C PHE A 66 -15.39 10.31 -14.41
N VAL A 67 -15.40 9.11 -13.86
CA VAL A 67 -15.77 7.87 -14.56
C VAL A 67 -17.23 7.48 -14.32
N ALA A 68 -17.80 7.83 -13.16
CA ALA A 68 -19.19 7.53 -12.85
C ALA A 68 -20.15 8.38 -13.70
N PRO A 69 -21.15 7.78 -14.37
CA PRO A 69 -22.12 8.54 -15.16
C PRO A 69 -23.05 9.43 -14.34
N TYR A 70 -23.40 9.02 -13.11
CA TYR A 70 -24.35 9.71 -12.24
C TYR A 70 -23.78 9.91 -10.83
N GLU A 71 -24.39 10.82 -10.06
CA GLU A 71 -24.07 10.97 -8.65
C GLU A 71 -24.58 9.73 -7.87
N PRO A 72 -23.76 9.06 -7.03
CA PRO A 72 -24.16 7.81 -6.36
C PRO A 72 -25.30 7.99 -5.33
N SER A 73 -25.57 9.23 -4.91
CA SER A 73 -26.62 9.62 -3.96
C SER A 73 -27.90 10.12 -4.63
N GLU A 74 -27.88 10.38 -5.93
CA GLU A 74 -29.02 10.91 -6.67
C GLU A 74 -30.12 9.86 -6.78
N GLN A 75 -31.32 10.22 -6.32
CA GLN A 75 -32.47 9.32 -6.26
C GLN A 75 -33.53 9.72 -7.28
N ASP A 76 -33.96 8.75 -8.08
CA ASP A 76 -35.12 8.88 -8.95
C ASP A 76 -36.18 7.83 -8.59
N LEU A 77 -37.12 8.21 -7.73
CA LEU A 77 -38.19 7.32 -7.28
C LEU A 77 -39.14 6.89 -8.42
N THR A 78 -39.12 7.56 -9.56
CA THR A 78 -39.92 7.17 -10.73
C THR A 78 -39.29 6.02 -11.52
N ASN A 79 -37.97 5.86 -11.42
CA ASN A 79 -37.19 4.82 -12.08
C ASN A 79 -36.61 3.83 -11.06
N THR A 80 -37.43 3.31 -10.14
CA THR A 80 -36.99 2.28 -9.16
C THR A 80 -36.95 0.89 -9.78
N LEU A 81 -35.94 0.09 -9.41
CA LEU A 81 -35.77 -1.29 -9.87
C LEU A 81 -35.82 -1.43 -11.41
N ALA A 82 -35.34 -0.43 -12.13
CA ALA A 82 -35.33 -0.42 -13.57
C ALA A 82 -34.30 -1.44 -14.10
N PRO A 83 -34.62 -2.20 -15.15
CA PRO A 83 -33.66 -3.10 -15.78
C PRO A 83 -32.53 -2.32 -16.46
N PRO A 84 -31.41 -2.99 -16.83
CA PRO A 84 -30.34 -2.38 -17.60
C PRO A 84 -30.83 -1.69 -18.87
N SER A 85 -30.42 -0.44 -19.06
CA SER A 85 -30.77 0.40 -20.21
C SER A 85 -29.57 1.22 -20.68
N SER A 86 -29.70 1.94 -21.80
CA SER A 86 -28.64 2.86 -22.27
C SER A 86 -28.42 4.04 -21.32
N GLU A 87 -29.44 4.38 -20.54
CA GLU A 87 -29.38 5.43 -19.51
C GLU A 87 -28.73 4.87 -18.24
N HIS A 88 -29.22 3.73 -17.76
CA HIS A 88 -28.67 3.02 -16.61
C HIS A 88 -28.04 1.69 -17.03
N LEU A 89 -26.74 1.69 -17.35
CA LEU A 89 -26.04 0.52 -17.92
C LEU A 89 -26.21 -0.78 -17.13
N LEU A 90 -26.36 -0.68 -15.80
CA LEU A 90 -26.59 -1.82 -14.92
C LEU A 90 -27.97 -1.78 -14.24
N GLY A 91 -28.84 -0.86 -14.64
CA GLY A 91 -30.14 -0.62 -14.03
C GLY A 91 -30.05 0.21 -12.74
N THR A 92 -31.19 0.30 -12.04
CA THR A 92 -31.32 1.09 -10.80
C THR A 92 -31.70 0.22 -9.62
N ASP A 93 -31.41 0.71 -8.40
CA ASP A 93 -31.80 0.03 -7.17
C ASP A 93 -33.23 0.39 -6.69
N ALA A 94 -33.60 -0.07 -5.50
CA ALA A 94 -34.91 0.18 -4.89
C ALA A 94 -35.21 1.68 -4.61
N PHE A 95 -34.20 2.54 -4.68
CA PHE A 95 -34.31 4.00 -4.51
C PHE A 95 -34.10 4.73 -5.85
N GLY A 96 -34.02 4.01 -6.96
CA GLY A 96 -33.81 4.58 -8.29
C GLY A 96 -32.40 5.10 -8.53
N ARG A 97 -31.42 4.67 -7.73
CA ARG A 97 -30.03 5.09 -7.90
C ARG A 97 -29.33 4.21 -8.92
N ASP A 98 -28.48 4.80 -9.75
CA ASP A 98 -27.70 4.07 -10.76
C ASP A 98 -26.72 3.07 -10.13
N ILE A 99 -26.86 1.79 -10.47
CA ILE A 99 -26.06 0.71 -9.88
C ILE A 99 -24.58 0.81 -10.26
N LEU A 100 -24.27 1.17 -11.51
CA LEU A 100 -22.89 1.27 -12.00
C LEU A 100 -22.12 2.35 -11.23
N SER A 101 -22.70 3.54 -11.10
CA SER A 101 -22.14 4.66 -10.36
C SER A 101 -21.91 4.29 -8.90
N ARG A 102 -22.85 3.54 -8.28
CA ARG A 102 -22.69 3.03 -6.91
C ARG A 102 -21.57 2.01 -6.78
N ILE A 103 -21.34 1.15 -7.76
CA ILE A 103 -20.21 0.20 -7.77
C ILE A 103 -18.88 0.96 -7.89
N ILE A 104 -18.79 1.93 -8.81
CA ILE A 104 -17.59 2.75 -9.01
C ILE A 104 -17.24 3.52 -7.73
N TYR A 105 -18.19 4.24 -7.14
CA TYR A 105 -17.96 4.94 -5.88
C TYR A 105 -17.75 3.99 -4.71
N GLY A 106 -18.41 2.84 -4.71
CA GLY A 106 -18.17 1.77 -3.74
C GLY A 106 -16.71 1.33 -3.73
N SER A 107 -16.09 1.17 -4.90
CA SER A 107 -14.67 0.83 -5.00
C SER A 107 -13.75 1.87 -4.35
N ARG A 108 -14.07 3.16 -4.47
CA ARG A 108 -13.35 4.26 -3.81
C ARG A 108 -13.46 4.19 -2.30
N ILE A 109 -14.66 3.96 -1.78
CA ILE A 109 -14.91 3.82 -0.34
C ILE A 109 -14.18 2.59 0.21
N SER A 110 -14.25 1.45 -0.48
CA SER A 110 -13.54 0.24 -0.08
C SER A 110 -12.02 0.45 -0.02
N LEU A 111 -11.45 1.18 -0.98
CA LEU A 111 -10.03 1.51 -0.98
C LEU A 111 -9.65 2.38 0.23
N GLN A 112 -10.46 3.37 0.57
CA GLN A 112 -10.23 4.22 1.75
C GLN A 112 -10.27 3.41 3.06
N ILE A 113 -11.24 2.50 3.19
CA ILE A 113 -11.36 1.62 4.36
C ILE A 113 -10.13 0.71 4.46
N ALA A 114 -9.71 0.09 3.35
CA ALA A 114 -8.55 -0.79 3.32
C ALA A 114 -7.27 -0.06 3.76
N ILE A 115 -7.00 1.12 3.19
CA ILE A 115 -5.82 1.92 3.55
C ILE A 115 -5.86 2.32 5.03
N THR A 116 -7.01 2.77 5.52
CA THR A 116 -7.17 3.20 6.92
C THR A 116 -6.96 2.04 7.89
N ALA A 117 -7.60 0.90 7.63
CA ALA A 117 -7.48 -0.29 8.47
C ALA A 117 -6.03 -0.81 8.52
N VAL A 118 -5.36 -0.90 7.36
CA VAL A 118 -3.96 -1.32 7.27
C VAL A 118 -3.04 -0.32 7.98
N GLY A 119 -3.28 0.99 7.81
CA GLY A 119 -2.50 2.02 8.49
C GLY A 119 -2.58 1.92 10.02
N VAL A 120 -3.78 1.71 10.56
CA VAL A 120 -3.98 1.50 12.00
C VAL A 120 -3.32 0.21 12.48
N ALA A 121 -3.52 -0.90 11.76
CA ALA A 121 -2.92 -2.19 12.10
C ALA A 121 -1.38 -2.12 12.09
N LEU A 122 -0.80 -1.46 11.09
CA LEU A 122 0.64 -1.21 11.02
C LEU A 122 1.12 -0.35 12.19
N GLY A 123 0.41 0.73 12.51
CA GLY A 123 0.77 1.60 13.64
C GLY A 123 0.83 0.83 14.96
N ILE A 124 -0.20 0.02 15.24
CA ILE A 124 -0.26 -0.81 16.45
C ILE A 124 0.84 -1.88 16.41
N GLY A 125 0.97 -2.59 15.28
CA GLY A 125 1.96 -3.66 15.12
C GLY A 125 3.40 -3.18 15.28
N VAL A 126 3.74 -2.03 14.70
CA VAL A 126 5.06 -1.41 14.84
C VAL A 126 5.31 -0.98 16.29
N ALA A 127 4.32 -0.38 16.96
CA ALA A 127 4.46 0.01 18.36
C ALA A 127 4.70 -1.20 19.27
N LEU A 128 3.90 -2.27 19.11
CA LEU A 128 4.08 -3.51 19.88
C LEU A 128 5.41 -4.19 19.56
N GLY A 129 5.79 -4.28 18.28
CA GLY A 129 7.06 -4.85 17.86
C GLY A 129 8.26 -4.08 18.39
N ALA A 130 8.20 -2.75 18.42
CA ALA A 130 9.23 -1.91 19.01
C ALA A 130 9.33 -2.09 20.52
N LEU A 131 8.21 -2.19 21.24
CA LEU A 131 8.19 -2.45 22.68
C LEU A 131 8.79 -3.82 23.01
N ALA A 132 8.43 -4.86 22.25
CA ALA A 132 8.99 -6.20 22.39
C ALA A 132 10.51 -6.19 22.14
N GLY A 133 10.96 -5.54 21.06
CA GLY A 133 12.37 -5.47 20.68
C GLY A 133 13.22 -4.61 21.62
N TYR A 134 12.67 -3.54 22.20
CA TYR A 134 13.42 -2.64 23.10
C TYR A 134 13.56 -3.19 24.52
N TYR A 135 12.46 -3.69 25.11
CA TYR A 135 12.48 -4.16 26.50
C TYR A 135 12.87 -5.64 26.63
N GLY A 136 12.53 -6.47 25.64
CA GLY A 136 12.74 -7.92 25.69
C GLY A 136 12.05 -8.62 26.87
N GLY A 137 12.35 -9.90 27.06
CA GLY A 137 11.93 -10.68 28.23
C GLY A 137 10.41 -10.90 28.31
N TRP A 138 9.81 -10.51 29.44
CA TRP A 138 8.40 -10.83 29.74
C TRP A 138 7.40 -10.08 28.85
N ILE A 139 7.73 -8.87 28.38
CA ILE A 139 6.88 -8.08 27.47
C ILE A 139 6.81 -8.76 26.10
N ASP A 140 7.96 -9.20 25.59
CA ASP A 140 8.06 -9.99 24.36
C ASP A 140 7.26 -11.30 24.48
N THR A 141 7.42 -12.03 25.59
CA THR A 141 6.65 -13.27 25.83
C THR A 141 5.15 -13.03 25.88
N ALA A 142 4.69 -11.94 26.52
CA ALA A 142 3.27 -11.60 26.58
C ALA A 142 2.69 -11.29 25.20
N ILE A 143 3.42 -10.54 24.36
CA ILE A 143 3.00 -10.20 23.00
C ILE A 143 2.97 -11.46 22.12
N GLN A 144 4.03 -12.27 22.15
CA GLN A 144 4.12 -13.54 21.43
C GLN A 144 2.95 -14.47 21.79
N THR A 145 2.64 -14.59 23.09
CA THR A 145 1.55 -15.45 23.58
C THR A 145 0.18 -14.98 23.10
N ALA A 146 -0.06 -13.67 23.08
CA ALA A 146 -1.32 -13.11 22.57
C ALA A 146 -1.50 -13.42 21.07
N VAL A 147 -0.42 -13.37 20.29
CA VAL A 147 -0.43 -13.77 18.88
C VAL A 147 -0.75 -15.26 18.77
N ASP A 148 -0.03 -16.12 19.49
CA ASP A 148 -0.21 -17.58 19.41
C ASP A 148 -1.62 -18.03 19.78
N ILE A 149 -2.27 -17.41 20.77
CA ILE A 149 -3.67 -17.70 21.14
C ILE A 149 -4.64 -17.45 19.98
N THR A 150 -4.35 -16.47 19.11
CA THR A 150 -5.21 -16.16 17.95
C THR A 150 -5.15 -17.26 16.89
N TRP A 151 -4.07 -18.05 16.86
CA TRP A 151 -3.83 -19.12 15.88
C TRP A 151 -4.00 -20.53 16.47
N SER A 152 -4.30 -20.64 17.77
CA SER A 152 -4.64 -21.87 18.49
C SER A 152 -6.10 -22.27 18.30
#